data_AF-A0A967F456-F1
#
_entry.id   AF-A0A967F456-F1
#
_cell.length_a   1.000
_cell.length_b   1.000
_cell.length_c   1.000
_cell.angle_alpha   90.00
_cell.angle_beta   90.00
_cell.angle_gamma   90.00
#
_symmetry.space_group_name_H-M   'P 1'
#
loop_
_entity.id
_entity.type
_entity.pdbx_description
1 polymer ?
#
loop_
_entity_poly.entity_id
_entity_poly.type
_entity_poly.pdbx_seq_one_letter_code
_entity_poly.pdbx_strand_id
1 'polypeptide(L)' 'MVAAAFRDGEPLWVDGFGLANLEFGVPNTPSTPFNAGSIAKQFTATAILTLEQAGRLRLDDPVRR' A
#
# COMPACT_ATOMS: atom_id res chain seq x y z
N MET A 1 -6.56 -1.45 -14.48
CA MET A 1 -5.24 -1.12 -13.90
C MET A 1 -5.23 0.36 -13.57
N VAL A 2 -4.55 0.75 -12.50
CA VAL A 2 -4.20 2.15 -12.24
C VAL A 2 -2.69 2.23 -12.12
N ALA A 3 -2.08 3.23 -12.74
CA ALA A 3 -0.64 3.45 -12.70
C ALA A 3 -0.35 4.92 -12.39
N ALA A 4 0.77 5.17 -11.70
CA ALA A 4 1.17 6.49 -11.27
C ALA A 4 2.69 6.65 -11.34
N ALA A 5 3.16 7.87 -11.64
CA ALA A 5 4.56 8.26 -11.63
C ALA A 5 4.72 9.52 -10.79
N PHE A 6 5.72 9.53 -9.91
CA PHE A 6 6.02 10.63 -9.00
C PHE A 6 7.46 11.10 -9.20
N ARG A 7 7.71 12.38 -8.98
CA ARG A 7 9.03 13.00 -8.96
C ARG A 7 9.07 13.99 -7.81
N ASP A 8 10.09 13.85 -6.96
CA ASP A 8 10.32 14.77 -5.83
C ASP A 8 9.10 14.90 -4.89
N GLY A 9 8.37 13.81 -4.69
CA GLY A 9 7.15 13.77 -3.85
C GLY A 9 5.86 14.20 -4.57
N GLU A 10 5.98 14.82 -5.75
CA GLU A 10 4.84 15.32 -6.52
C GLU A 10 4.39 14.33 -7.62
N PRO A 11 3.08 14.18 -7.86
CA PRO A 11 2.58 13.34 -8.94
C PRO A 11 2.87 14.00 -10.29
N LEU A 12 3.64 13.32 -11.14
CA LEU A 12 3.83 13.72 -12.54
C LEU A 12 2.68 13.21 -13.42
N TRP A 13 2.13 12.05 -13.08
CA TRP A 13 1.07 11.40 -13.85
C TRP A 13 0.36 10.33 -13.01
N VAL A 14 -0.97 10.23 -13.14
CA VAL A 14 -1.80 9.17 -12.54
C VAL A 14 -2.95 8.88 -13.49
N ASP A 15 -3.15 7.64 -13.89
CA ASP A 15 -4.26 7.29 -14.79
C ASP A 15 -4.81 5.87 -14.59
N GLY A 16 -6.05 5.68 -15.04
CA GLY A 16 -6.79 4.43 -14.99
C GLY A 16 -6.99 3.83 -16.39
N PHE A 17 -6.75 2.52 -16.52
CA PHE A 17 -6.87 1.78 -17.77
C PHE A 17 -7.85 0.61 -17.63
N GLY A 18 -8.72 0.46 -18.63
CA GLY A 18 -9.71 -0.63 -18.69
C GLY A 18 -10.77 -0.51 -17.61
N LEU A 19 -11.46 -1.61 -17.33
CA LEU A 19 -12.60 -1.65 -16.42
C LEU A 19 -12.22 -2.18 -15.03
N ALA A 20 -12.77 -1.57 -13.99
CA ALA A 20 -12.77 -2.06 -12.61
C ALA A 20 -13.79 -3.20 -12.44
N ASN A 21 -14.90 -3.15 -13.18
CA ASN A 21 -15.91 -4.20 -13.22
C ASN A 21 -16.39 -4.40 -14.67
N LEU A 22 -16.22 -5.61 -15.19
CA LEU A 22 -16.58 -5.95 -16.57
C LEU A 22 -18.09 -6.02 -16.78
N GLU A 23 -18.82 -6.64 -15.84
CA GLU A 23 -20.28 -6.85 -15.90
C GLU A 23 -21.03 -5.53 -16.01
N PHE A 24 -20.62 -4.55 -15.19
CA PHE A 24 -21.29 -3.25 -15.11
C PHE A 24 -20.58 -2.15 -15.92
N GLY A 25 -19.55 -2.48 -16.68
CA GLY A 25 -18.82 -1.51 -17.51
C GLY A 25 -18.15 -0.39 -16.70
N VAL A 26 -17.81 -0.62 -15.44
CA VAL A 26 -17.27 0.44 -14.55
C VAL A 26 -15.80 0.66 -14.90
N PRO A 27 -15.38 1.87 -15.32
CA PRO A 27 -13.98 2.14 -15.65
C PRO A 27 -13.09 2.17 -14.41
N ASN A 28 -11.81 1.84 -14.58
CA ASN A 28 -10.80 2.19 -13.60
C ASN A 28 -10.58 3.71 -13.60
N THR A 29 -10.44 4.28 -12.42
CA THR A 29 -10.10 5.68 -12.20
C THR A 29 -8.89 5.73 -11.26
N PRO A 30 -8.16 6.86 -11.17
CA PRO A 30 -7.11 7.05 -10.16
C PRO A 30 -7.53 6.69 -8.72
N SER A 31 -8.82 6.79 -8.40
CA SER A 31 -9.39 6.48 -7.09
C SER A 31 -9.99 5.07 -6.94
N THR A 32 -9.89 4.20 -7.96
CA THR A 32 -10.44 2.84 -7.86
C THR A 32 -9.69 2.04 -6.79
N PRO A 33 -10.37 1.45 -5.79
CA PRO A 33 -9.72 0.65 -4.76
C PRO A 33 -9.27 -0.71 -5.31
N PHE A 34 -8.11 -1.18 -4.83
CA PHE A 34 -7.57 -2.51 -5.10
C PHE A 34 -7.17 -3.21 -3.81
N ASN A 35 -7.12 -4.54 -3.82
CA ASN A 35 -6.53 -5.29 -2.71
C ASN A 35 -5.00 -5.11 -2.73
N ALA A 36 -4.44 -4.59 -1.63
CA ALA A 36 -3.01 -4.29 -1.53
C ALA A 36 -2.10 -5.54 -1.53
N GLY A 37 -2.63 -6.72 -1.19
CA GLY A 37 -1.83 -7.95 -1.14
C GLY A 37 -0.55 -7.80 -0.32
N SER A 38 0.59 -8.22 -0.88
CA SER A 38 1.89 -8.15 -0.18
C SER A 38 2.41 -6.72 0.05
N ILE A 39 1.85 -5.69 -0.57
CA ILE A 39 2.20 -4.29 -0.26
C ILE A 39 1.87 -3.97 1.21
N ALA A 40 0.84 -4.62 1.78
CA ALA A 40 0.47 -4.46 3.19
C ALA A 40 1.61 -4.80 4.18
N LYS A 41 2.59 -5.63 3.78
CA LYS A 41 3.72 -6.01 4.64
C LYS A 41 4.58 -4.82 5.05
N GLN A 42 4.75 -3.83 4.17
CA GLN A 42 5.52 -2.62 4.51
C GLN A 42 4.85 -1.86 5.65
N PHE A 43 3.53 -1.75 5.65
CA PHE A 43 2.77 -1.13 6.74
C PHE A 43 2.91 -1.90 8.06
N THR A 44 2.82 -3.24 8.03
CA THR A 44 3.07 -4.06 9.21
C THR A 44 4.50 -3.88 9.73
N ALA A 45 5.50 -3.86 8.84
CA ALA A 45 6.89 -3.62 9.22
C ALA A 45 7.08 -2.23 9.85
N THR A 46 6.49 -1.17 9.27
CA THR A 46 6.52 0.17 9.85
C THR A 46 5.89 0.21 11.23
N ALA A 47 4.77 -0.50 11.45
CA ALA A 47 4.15 -0.59 12.77
C ALA A 47 5.07 -1.28 13.79
N ILE A 48 5.75 -2.37 13.41
CA ILE A 48 6.72 -3.05 14.26
C ILE A 48 7.89 -2.12 14.61
N LEU A 49 8.47 -1.43 13.62
CA LEU A 49 9.57 -0.49 13.85
C LEU A 49 9.15 0.72 14.71
N THR A 50 7.92 1.19 14.55
CA THR A 50 7.37 2.27 15.40
C THR A 50 7.27 1.81 16.86
N LEU A 51 6.86 0.56 17.10
CA LEU A 51 6.80 -0.02 18.44
C LEU A 51 8.19 -0.21 19.05
N GLU A 52 9.16 -0.64 18.25
CA GLU A 52 10.55 -0.77 18.70
C GLU A 52 11.15 0.59 19.08
N GLN A 53 10.96 1.61 18.23
CA GLN A 53 11.40 2.97 18.52
C GLN A 53 10.75 3.54 19.79
N ALA A 54 9.51 3.13 20.09
CA ALA A 54 8.81 3.49 21.32
C ALA A 54 9.21 2.64 22.54
N GLY A 55 10.18 1.73 22.41
CA GLY A 55 10.65 0.83 23.47
C GLY A 55 9.63 -0.23 23.90
N ARG A 56 8.61 -0.52 23.07
CA ARG A 56 7.50 -1.43 23.39
C ARG A 56 7.80 -2.89 23.08
N LEU A 57 8.76 -3.14 22.20
CA LEU A 57 9.32 -4.44 21.85
C LEU A 57 10.77 -4.25 21.39
N ARG A 58 11.50 -5.35 21.21
CA ARG A 58 12.79 -5.36 20.54
C ARG A 58 12.74 -6.27 19.31
N LEU A 59 13.51 -5.96 18.28
CA LEU A 59 13.55 -6.78 17.05
C LEU A 59 14.12 -8.19 17.28
N ASP A 60 14.90 -8.37 18.34
CA ASP A 60 15.47 -9.65 18.77
C ASP A 60 14.65 -10.37 19.85
N ASP A 61 13.48 -9.83 20.23
CA ASP A 61 12.57 -10.54 21.13
C ASP A 61 12.18 -11.90 20.49
N PRO A 62 12.22 -13.01 21.26
CA PRO A 62 11.68 -14.26 20.77
C PRO A 62 10.17 -14.11 20.53
N VAL A 63 9.67 -14.67 19.42
CA VAL A 63 8.23 -14.64 19.09
C VAL A 63 7.39 -15.31 20.18
N ARG A 64 7.94 -16.35 20.81
CA ARG A 64 7.35 -16.99 21.99
C ARG A 64 7.98 -16.39 23.24
N ARG A 65 7.16 -15.75 24.06
CA ARG A 65 7.42 -15.54 25.48
C ARG A 65 6.66 -16.57 26.29
#